data_AF-A0A932BYZ3-F1
#
_entry.id   AF-A0A932BYZ3-F1
#
_cell.length_a   1.000
_cell.length_b   1.000
_cell.length_c   1.000
_cell.angle_alpha   90.00
_cell.angle_beta   90.00
_cell.angle_gamma   90.00
#
_symmetry.space_group_name_H-M   'P 1'
#
loop_
_entity.id
_entity.type
_entity.pdbx_description
1 polymer ?
#
loop_
_entity_poly.entity_id
_entity_poly.type
_entity_poly.pdbx_seq_one_letter_code
_entity_poly.pdbx_strand_id
1 'polypeptide(L)'
;MVPAASPPVEEGEVTEGAGAPREGSRLGRLLRRMKWVLYGVALAIYLFPPLDMTSSILPIHVRDIQWRFQATTFLGQSMLTQCMAYTAATLLALLARHRLGVSLVSLFAVLEAMILLPVTAIFLADYFQIRPAIPDDLRPRLQFVMIKTTFELLAGGTLMALLGMHMRGSTGIQMLKSERRPAEGEHQYAVPEQPE
;
A
#
# COMPACT_ATOMS: atom_id res chain seq x y z
N MET A 1 -72.99 48.26 -10.23
CA MET A 1 -71.94 47.45 -10.90
C MET A 1 -71.17 46.74 -9.82
N VAL A 2 -71.41 45.43 -9.67
CA VAL A 2 -70.80 44.58 -8.64
C VAL A 2 -69.64 43.84 -9.31
N PRO A 3 -68.41 43.90 -8.78
CA PRO A 3 -67.27 43.19 -9.36
C PRO A 3 -67.45 41.67 -9.16
N ALA A 4 -67.26 40.92 -10.24
CA ALA A 4 -67.36 39.47 -10.25
C ALA A 4 -66.23 38.86 -9.40
N ALA A 5 -66.61 38.01 -8.43
CA ALA A 5 -65.70 37.27 -7.58
C ALA A 5 -64.99 36.18 -8.40
N SER A 6 -63.66 36.19 -8.38
CA SER A 6 -62.82 35.16 -8.99
C SER A 6 -62.99 33.82 -8.25
N PRO A 7 -63.04 32.68 -8.97
CA PRO A 7 -63.14 31.37 -8.35
C PRO A 7 -61.85 31.00 -7.58
N PRO A 8 -61.96 30.22 -6.48
CA PRO A 8 -60.83 29.77 -5.69
C PRO A 8 -59.94 28.84 -6.52
N VAL A 9 -58.63 29.12 -6.50
CA VAL A 9 -57.59 28.25 -7.06
C VAL A 9 -57.50 27.02 -6.17
N GLU A 10 -57.92 25.86 -6.68
CA GLU A 10 -57.66 24.58 -6.02
C GLU A 10 -56.15 24.36 -5.98
N GLU A 11 -55.57 24.47 -4.79
CA GLU A 11 -54.21 24.03 -4.49
C GLU A 11 -54.15 22.52 -4.74
N GLY A 12 -53.65 22.15 -5.92
CA GLY A 12 -53.41 20.77 -6.28
C GLY A 12 -52.51 20.13 -5.24
N GLU A 13 -53.09 19.18 -4.50
CA GLU A 13 -52.42 18.29 -3.57
C GLU A 13 -51.29 17.59 -4.33
N VAL A 14 -50.07 18.10 -4.16
CA VAL A 14 -48.86 17.50 -4.69
C VAL A 14 -48.71 16.17 -3.96
N THR A 15 -49.28 15.12 -4.56
CA THR A 15 -49.11 13.75 -4.10
C THR A 15 -47.62 13.47 -4.07
N GLU A 16 -47.07 13.51 -2.86
CA GLU A 16 -45.72 13.15 -2.47
C GLU A 16 -45.43 11.78 -3.09
N GLY A 17 -44.74 11.80 -4.23
CA GLY A 17 -44.41 10.59 -4.98
C GLY A 17 -43.64 9.66 -4.07
N ALA A 18 -44.29 8.56 -3.68
CA ALA A 18 -43.74 7.49 -2.88
C ALA A 18 -42.35 7.11 -3.42
N GLY A 19 -41.32 7.61 -2.74
CA GLY A 19 -39.94 7.53 -3.18
C GLY A 19 -39.54 6.08 -3.34
N ALA A 20 -39.37 5.65 -4.59
CA ALA A 20 -38.87 4.32 -4.91
C ALA A 20 -37.60 4.04 -4.09
N PRO A 21 -37.53 2.90 -3.38
CA PRO A 21 -36.40 2.58 -2.50
C PRO A 21 -35.12 2.55 -3.34
N ARG A 22 -34.21 3.48 -3.07
CA ARG A 22 -32.90 3.60 -3.71
C ARG A 22 -32.10 2.29 -3.55
N GLU A 23 -32.20 1.40 -4.53
CA GLU A 23 -31.46 0.13 -4.63
C GLU A 23 -29.94 0.33 -4.56
N GLY A 24 -29.44 1.51 -4.95
CA GLY A 24 -28.03 1.88 -4.86
C GLY A 24 -27.42 1.82 -3.44
N SER A 25 -28.24 1.81 -2.38
CA SER A 25 -27.74 1.78 -0.99
C SER A 25 -27.17 0.42 -0.54
N ARG A 26 -27.62 -0.71 -1.12
CA ARG A 26 -27.17 -2.05 -0.70
C ARG A 26 -25.77 -2.38 -1.23
N LEU A 27 -25.53 -2.15 -2.53
CA LEU A 27 -24.23 -2.36 -3.17
C LEU A 27 -23.12 -1.51 -2.53
N GLY A 28 -23.41 -0.23 -2.24
CA GLY A 28 -22.46 0.66 -1.58
C GLY A 28 -22.02 0.17 -0.19
N ARG A 29 -22.94 -0.40 0.60
CA ARG A 29 -22.62 -0.99 1.92
C ARG A 29 -21.79 -2.26 1.80
N LEU A 30 -22.09 -3.13 0.84
CA LEU A 30 -21.32 -4.35 0.59
C LEU A 30 -19.89 -4.04 0.14
N LEU A 31 -19.73 -3.13 -0.83
CA LEU A 31 -18.41 -2.68 -1.29
C LEU A 31 -17.59 -2.07 -0.14
N ARG A 32 -18.22 -1.27 0.73
CA ARG A 32 -17.56 -0.69 1.90
C ARG A 32 -17.07 -1.76 2.88
N ARG A 33 -17.87 -2.79 3.16
CA ARG A 33 -17.46 -3.92 4.02
C ARG A 33 -16.35 -4.75 3.38
N MET A 34 -16.46 -5.03 2.09
CA MET A 34 -15.46 -5.83 1.37
C MET A 34 -14.08 -5.15 1.37
N LYS A 35 -14.02 -3.82 1.26
CA LYS A 35 -12.77 -3.06 1.40
C LYS A 35 -12.06 -3.32 2.73
N TRP A 36 -12.79 -3.30 3.85
CA TRP A 36 -12.22 -3.57 5.17
C TRP A 36 -11.65 -4.98 5.30
N VAL A 37 -12.36 -5.98 4.74
CA VAL A 37 -11.86 -7.36 4.72
C VAL A 37 -10.57 -7.47 3.91
N LEU A 38 -10.54 -6.86 2.72
CA LEU A 38 -9.34 -6.80 1.87
C LEU A 38 -8.17 -6.12 2.58
N TYR A 39 -8.40 -5.02 3.30
CA TYR A 39 -7.36 -4.39 4.12
C TYR A 39 -6.86 -5.30 5.24
N GLY A 40 -7.76 -5.99 5.94
CA GLY A 40 -7.39 -6.96 6.97
C GLY A 40 -6.52 -8.09 6.43
N VAL A 41 -6.87 -8.64 5.25
CA VAL A 41 -6.09 -9.69 4.58
C VAL A 41 -4.73 -9.16 4.14
N ALA A 42 -4.67 -7.99 3.51
CA ALA A 42 -3.40 -7.39 3.09
C ALA A 42 -2.49 -7.10 4.29
N LEU A 43 -3.05 -6.60 5.39
CA LEU A 43 -2.33 -6.36 6.63
C LEU A 43 -1.82 -7.67 7.25
N ALA A 44 -2.63 -8.73 7.25
CA ALA A 44 -2.21 -10.03 7.74
C ALA A 44 -1.06 -10.61 6.91
N ILE A 45 -1.16 -10.59 5.58
CA ILE A 45 -0.09 -11.04 4.67
C ILE A 45 1.20 -10.22 4.89
N TYR A 46 1.06 -8.94 5.22
CA TYR A 46 2.18 -8.06 5.50
C TYR A 46 2.85 -8.35 6.87
N LEU A 47 2.05 -8.50 7.93
CA LEU A 47 2.54 -8.65 9.31
C LEU A 47 2.99 -10.07 9.66
N PHE A 48 2.40 -11.09 9.03
CA PHE A 48 2.67 -12.48 9.42
C PHE A 48 4.13 -12.90 9.18
N PRO A 49 4.78 -12.61 8.03
CA PRO A 49 6.16 -13.02 7.81
C PRO A 49 7.16 -12.37 8.79
N PRO A 50 7.09 -11.05 9.10
CA PRO A 50 7.93 -10.44 10.14
C PRO A 50 7.71 -11.04 11.53
N LEU A 51 6.47 -11.37 11.89
CA LEU A 51 6.16 -12.00 13.19
C LEU A 51 6.72 -13.42 13.28
N ASP A 52 6.52 -14.22 12.24
CA ASP A 52 7.06 -15.57 12.14
C ASP A 52 8.59 -15.57 12.19
N MET A 53 9.23 -14.66 11.45
CA MET A 53 10.67 -14.40 11.49
C MET A 53 11.14 -14.04 12.91
N THR A 54 10.46 -13.10 13.57
CA THR A 54 10.83 -12.65 14.92
C THR A 54 10.75 -13.81 15.91
N SER A 55 9.71 -14.64 15.80
CA SER A 55 9.55 -15.82 16.66
C SER A 55 10.63 -16.88 16.41
N SER A 56 11.03 -17.07 15.15
CA SER A 56 12.05 -18.05 14.75
C SER A 56 13.47 -17.67 15.16
N ILE A 57 13.71 -16.37 15.39
CA ILE A 57 15.03 -15.81 15.69
C ILE A 57 15.24 -15.63 17.21
N LEU A 58 14.19 -15.82 18.03
CA LEU A 58 14.30 -15.73 19.49
C LEU A 58 14.86 -17.04 20.10
N PRO A 59 15.77 -16.97 21.09
CA PRO A 59 16.28 -15.76 21.75
C PRO A 59 17.33 -15.00 20.91
N ILE A 60 17.44 -13.68 21.10
CA ILE A 60 18.38 -12.84 20.36
C ILE A 60 19.82 -13.06 20.86
N HIS A 61 20.71 -13.55 19.99
CA HIS A 61 22.13 -13.75 20.28
C HIS A 61 23.03 -12.96 19.33
N VAL A 62 22.99 -11.62 19.39
CA VAL A 62 23.76 -10.75 18.47
C VAL A 62 25.28 -10.94 18.48
N ARG A 63 25.84 -11.54 19.54
CA ARG A 63 27.29 -11.85 19.64
C ARG A 63 27.66 -13.16 18.95
N ASP A 64 26.69 -14.03 18.70
CA ASP A 64 26.91 -15.31 18.05
C ASP A 64 26.88 -15.13 16.53
N ILE A 65 27.98 -15.49 15.86
CA ILE A 65 28.10 -15.45 14.39
C ILE A 65 27.07 -16.39 13.76
N GLN A 66 26.86 -17.57 14.35
CA GLN A 66 25.95 -18.59 13.82
C GLN A 66 24.50 -18.07 13.82
N TRP A 67 24.08 -17.44 14.91
CA TRP A 67 22.76 -16.82 15.01
C TRP A 67 22.57 -15.72 13.98
N ARG A 68 23.56 -14.83 13.80
CA ARG A 68 23.50 -13.73 12.81
C ARG A 68 23.40 -14.26 11.38
N PHE A 69 24.15 -15.32 11.06
CA PHE A 69 24.08 -16.00 9.76
C PHE A 69 22.70 -16.60 9.50
N GLN A 70 22.14 -17.32 10.47
CA GLN A 70 20.82 -17.94 10.36
C GLN A 70 19.73 -16.88 10.21
N ALA A 71 19.74 -15.85 11.06
CA ALA A 71 18.78 -14.75 11.02
C ALA A 71 18.80 -14.03 9.65
N THR A 72 20.00 -13.75 9.12
CA THR A 72 20.13 -13.04 7.84
C THR A 72 19.75 -13.91 6.65
N THR A 73 20.07 -15.21 6.69
CA THR A 73 19.65 -16.17 5.66
C THR A 73 18.12 -16.31 5.65
N PHE A 74 17.49 -16.38 6.83
CA PHE A 74 16.04 -16.43 6.95
C PHE A 74 15.39 -15.15 6.40
N LEU A 75 15.95 -13.98 6.73
CA LEU A 75 15.52 -12.70 6.18
C LEU A 75 15.58 -12.72 4.64
N GLY A 76 16.70 -13.17 4.06
CA GLY A 76 16.87 -13.31 2.61
C GLY A 76 15.84 -14.24 1.96
N GLN A 77 15.55 -15.39 2.58
CA GLN A 77 14.51 -16.31 2.08
C GLN A 77 13.10 -15.69 2.12
N SER A 78 12.82 -14.85 3.11
CA SER A 78 11.53 -14.17 3.24
C SER A 78 11.35 -12.98 2.30
N MET A 79 12.44 -12.43 1.75
CA MET A 79 12.41 -11.20 0.92
C MET A 79 11.45 -11.28 -0.26
N LEU A 80 11.42 -12.40 -0.98
CA LEU A 80 10.52 -12.54 -2.13
C LEU A 80 9.05 -12.43 -1.71
N THR A 81 8.69 -13.10 -0.61
CA THR A 81 7.34 -13.07 -0.04
C THR A 81 6.97 -11.67 0.42
N GLN A 82 7.92 -10.96 1.06
CA GLN A 82 7.72 -9.58 1.44
C GLN A 82 7.53 -8.66 0.23
N CYS A 83 8.38 -8.76 -0.80
CA CYS A 83 8.21 -8.02 -2.07
C CYS A 83 6.82 -8.20 -2.68
N MET A 84 6.31 -9.44 -2.68
CA MET A 84 4.95 -9.73 -3.13
C MET A 84 3.89 -9.09 -2.22
N ALA A 85 4.05 -9.16 -0.90
CA ALA A 85 3.15 -8.54 0.07
C ALA A 85 3.06 -7.02 -0.12
N TYR A 86 4.20 -6.33 -0.26
CA TYR A 86 4.23 -4.89 -0.52
C TYR A 86 3.59 -4.52 -1.86
N THR A 87 3.85 -5.31 -2.91
CA THR A 87 3.25 -5.08 -4.22
C THR A 87 1.73 -5.22 -4.14
N ALA A 88 1.23 -6.28 -3.51
CA ALA A 88 -0.21 -6.50 -3.32
C ALA A 88 -0.86 -5.40 -2.46
N ALA A 89 -0.23 -5.02 -1.34
CA ALA A 89 -0.70 -3.94 -0.48
C ALA A 89 -0.76 -2.59 -1.21
N THR A 90 0.25 -2.31 -2.04
CA THR A 90 0.31 -1.10 -2.87
C THR A 90 -0.81 -1.09 -3.91
N LEU A 91 -0.97 -2.19 -4.67
CA LEU A 91 -2.05 -2.32 -5.65
C LEU A 91 -3.42 -2.14 -5.00
N LEU A 92 -3.65 -2.76 -3.84
CA LEU A 92 -4.91 -2.62 -3.10
C LEU A 92 -5.14 -1.17 -2.65
N ALA A 93 -4.12 -0.50 -2.12
CA ALA A 93 -4.22 0.88 -1.67
C ALA A 93 -4.51 1.84 -2.84
N LEU A 94 -3.91 1.61 -4.00
CA LEU A 94 -4.16 2.35 -5.23
C LEU A 94 -5.59 2.13 -5.74
N LEU A 95 -6.05 0.88 -5.82
CA LEU A 95 -7.42 0.54 -6.24
C LEU A 95 -8.48 1.13 -5.29
N ALA A 96 -8.19 1.14 -3.99
CA ALA A 96 -9.07 1.74 -2.98
C ALA A 96 -9.01 3.29 -2.95
N ARG A 97 -8.07 3.91 -3.68
CA ARG A 97 -7.77 5.36 -3.66
C ARG A 97 -7.47 5.89 -2.25
N HIS A 98 -6.87 5.08 -1.39
CA HIS A 98 -6.60 5.45 -0.01
C HIS A 98 -5.19 6.05 0.13
N ARG A 99 -5.11 7.39 0.12
CA ARG A 99 -3.84 8.15 0.21
C ARG A 99 -2.97 7.72 1.38
N LEU A 100 -3.59 7.56 2.56
CA LEU A 100 -2.88 7.18 3.78
C LEU A 100 -2.31 5.76 3.69
N GLY A 101 -3.03 4.83 3.04
CA GLY A 101 -2.54 3.47 2.80
C GLY A 101 -1.30 3.44 1.92
N VAL A 102 -1.31 4.16 0.79
CA VAL A 102 -0.15 4.25 -0.11
C VAL A 102 1.04 4.89 0.61
N SER A 103 0.80 5.96 1.38
CA SER A 103 1.83 6.64 2.15
C SER A 103 2.48 5.73 3.18
N LEU A 104 1.70 5.01 3.99
CA LEU A 104 2.21 4.08 4.99
C LEU A 104 3.02 2.94 4.35
N VAL A 105 2.48 2.30 3.31
CA VAL A 105 3.19 1.21 2.61
C VAL A 105 4.51 1.71 2.02
N SER A 106 4.52 2.91 1.42
CA SER A 106 5.75 3.51 0.90
C SER A 106 6.77 3.84 1.99
N LEU A 107 6.32 4.32 3.16
CA LEU A 107 7.17 4.63 4.30
C LEU A 107 7.82 3.35 4.82
N PHE A 108 7.05 2.29 5.03
CA PHE A 108 7.57 1.01 5.48
C PHE A 108 8.55 0.40 4.49
N ALA A 109 8.27 0.46 3.18
CA ALA A 109 9.18 -0.04 2.16
C ALA A 109 10.55 0.67 2.19
N VAL A 110 10.55 2.00 2.37
CA VAL A 110 11.81 2.76 2.50
C VAL A 110 12.54 2.42 3.80
N LEU A 111 11.81 2.32 4.93
CA LEU A 111 12.41 1.98 6.22
C LEU A 111 13.05 0.59 6.19
N GLU A 112 12.38 -0.38 5.58
CA GLU A 112 12.91 -1.73 5.44
C GLU A 112 14.14 -1.76 4.54
N ALA A 113 14.12 -1.07 3.40
CA ALA A 113 15.29 -0.93 2.55
C ALA A 113 16.50 -0.31 3.29
N MET A 114 16.26 0.69 4.13
CA MET A 114 17.27 1.32 4.99
C MET A 114 17.86 0.36 6.03
N ILE A 115 17.10 -0.62 6.50
CA ILE A 115 17.56 -1.67 7.43
C ILE A 115 18.31 -2.79 6.70
N LEU A 116 17.87 -3.16 5.48
CA LEU A 116 18.47 -4.25 4.72
C LEU A 116 19.92 -3.96 4.31
N LEU A 117 20.26 -2.69 4.01
CA LEU A 117 21.63 -2.29 3.65
C LEU A 117 22.66 -2.59 4.74
N PRO A 118 22.53 -2.09 5.99
CA PRO A 118 23.47 -2.41 7.06
C PRO A 118 23.46 -3.90 7.42
N VAL A 119 22.30 -4.57 7.40
CA VAL A 119 22.24 -6.03 7.63
C VAL A 119 23.06 -6.79 6.59
N THR A 120 22.95 -6.43 5.31
CA THR A 120 23.72 -7.03 4.22
C THR A 120 25.22 -6.79 4.42
N ALA A 121 25.62 -5.57 4.80
CA ALA A 121 27.02 -5.25 5.06
C ALA A 121 27.61 -6.06 6.24
N ILE A 122 26.86 -6.19 7.34
CA ILE A 122 27.25 -6.99 8.51
C ILE A 122 27.39 -8.47 8.11
N PHE A 123 26.45 -9.00 7.32
CA PHE A 123 26.48 -10.38 6.85
C PHE A 123 27.67 -10.69 5.95
N LEU A 124 28.01 -9.78 5.04
CA LEU A 124 29.23 -9.88 4.23
C LEU A 124 30.48 -9.86 5.11
N ALA A 125 30.53 -9.00 6.12
CA ALA A 125 31.65 -8.95 7.06
C ALA A 125 31.78 -10.26 7.87
N ASP A 126 30.68 -10.79 8.38
CA ASP A 126 30.65 -12.07 9.11
C ASP A 126 31.14 -13.23 8.24
N TYR A 127 30.79 -13.24 6.95
CA TYR A 127 31.30 -14.22 6.00
C TYR A 127 32.81 -14.15 5.83
N PHE A 128 33.37 -12.96 5.65
CA PHE A 128 34.82 -12.82 5.52
C PHE A 128 35.57 -13.22 6.79
N GLN A 129 34.96 -13.03 7.96
CA GLN A 129 35.51 -13.47 9.24
C GLN A 129 35.49 -15.00 9.40
N ILE A 130 34.41 -15.68 8.98
CA ILE A 130 34.28 -17.12 9.17
C ILE A 130 34.94 -17.94 8.05
N ARG A 131 35.11 -17.36 6.85
CA ARG A 131 35.65 -18.03 5.65
C ARG A 131 36.91 -18.88 5.91
N PRO A 132 37.91 -18.41 6.67
CA PRO A 132 39.13 -19.19 6.94
C PRO A 132 38.90 -20.43 7.81
N ALA A 133 37.85 -20.44 8.64
CA ALA A 133 37.54 -21.52 9.57
C ALA A 133 36.69 -22.63 8.94
N ILE A 134 36.29 -22.49 7.67
CA ILE A 134 35.37 -23.42 7.01
C ILE A 134 36.14 -24.51 6.25
N PRO A 135 35.85 -25.79 6.55
CA PRO A 135 36.37 -26.94 5.79
C PRO A 135 36.16 -26.81 4.28
N ASP A 136 37.13 -27.28 3.48
CA ASP A 136 37.11 -27.13 2.02
C ASP A 136 35.89 -27.81 1.35
N ASP A 137 35.36 -28.88 1.95
CA ASP A 137 34.18 -29.61 1.49
C ASP A 137 32.86 -28.83 1.67
N LEU A 138 32.77 -27.95 2.68
CA LEU A 138 31.58 -27.13 2.95
C LEU A 138 31.63 -25.77 2.26
N ARG A 139 32.81 -25.32 1.83
CA ARG A 139 33.02 -23.98 1.26
C ARG A 139 32.11 -23.67 0.05
N PRO A 140 31.92 -24.56 -0.95
CA PRO A 140 31.08 -24.26 -2.11
C PRO A 140 29.61 -24.05 -1.74
N ARG A 141 29.10 -24.86 -0.79
CA ARG A 141 27.72 -24.75 -0.31
C ARG A 141 27.50 -23.43 0.40
N LEU A 142 28.43 -23.02 1.27
CA LEU A 142 28.32 -21.74 1.95
C LEU A 142 28.44 -20.56 0.98
N GLN A 143 29.36 -20.63 0.00
CA GLN A 143 29.48 -19.61 -1.04
C GLN A 143 28.17 -19.43 -1.81
N PHE A 144 27.51 -20.52 -2.17
CA PHE A 144 26.21 -20.46 -2.84
C PHE A 144 25.15 -19.77 -1.97
N VAL A 145 25.02 -20.17 -0.69
CA VAL A 145 24.08 -19.55 0.26
C VAL A 145 24.37 -18.06 0.43
N MET A 146 25.65 -17.68 0.53
CA MET A 146 26.09 -16.29 0.62
C MET A 146 25.70 -15.47 -0.59
N ILE A 147 26.02 -15.94 -1.79
CA ILE A 147 25.71 -15.24 -3.04
C ILE A 147 24.19 -15.09 -3.18
N LYS A 148 23.45 -16.18 -2.98
CA LYS A 148 21.98 -16.20 -3.06
C LYS A 148 21.36 -15.20 -2.07
N THR A 149 21.74 -15.28 -0.80
CA THR A 149 21.18 -14.42 0.27
C THR A 149 21.54 -12.96 0.01
N THR A 150 22.79 -12.66 -0.36
CA THR A 150 23.22 -11.29 -0.68
C THR A 150 22.42 -10.73 -1.86
N PHE A 151 22.22 -11.53 -2.92
CA PHE A 151 21.42 -11.12 -4.06
C PHE A 151 19.96 -10.87 -3.66
N GLU A 152 19.34 -11.77 -2.87
CA GLU A 152 17.96 -11.62 -2.38
C GLU A 152 17.78 -10.34 -1.55
N LEU A 153 18.72 -10.03 -0.65
CA LEU A 153 18.68 -8.83 0.19
C LEU A 153 18.90 -7.55 -0.64
N LEU A 154 19.86 -7.54 -1.57
CA LEU A 154 20.14 -6.38 -2.41
C LEU A 154 19.01 -6.12 -3.42
N ALA A 155 18.52 -7.16 -4.08
CA ALA A 155 17.42 -7.04 -5.04
C ALA A 155 16.12 -6.66 -4.33
N GLY A 156 15.80 -7.31 -3.21
CA GLY A 156 14.65 -6.98 -2.38
C GLY A 156 14.71 -5.56 -1.85
N GLY A 157 15.82 -5.17 -1.21
CA GLY A 157 16.03 -3.83 -0.69
C GLY A 157 15.97 -2.75 -1.77
N THR A 158 16.57 -2.99 -2.94
CA THR A 158 16.51 -2.06 -4.08
C THR A 158 15.09 -1.91 -4.60
N LEU A 159 14.35 -3.02 -4.77
CA LEU A 159 12.96 -3.00 -5.22
C LEU A 159 12.08 -2.23 -4.23
N MET A 160 12.22 -2.46 -2.93
CA MET A 160 11.48 -1.75 -1.88
C MET A 160 11.79 -0.26 -1.88
N ALA A 161 13.08 0.12 -2.01
CA ALA A 161 13.48 1.51 -2.11
C ALA A 161 12.85 2.19 -3.33
N LEU A 162 12.92 1.56 -4.51
CA LEU A 162 12.33 2.09 -5.74
C LEU A 162 10.82 2.22 -5.63
N LEU A 163 10.13 1.20 -5.11
CA LEU A 163 8.69 1.21 -4.90
C LEU A 163 8.28 2.35 -3.95
N GLY A 164 8.96 2.47 -2.82
CA GLY A 164 8.71 3.52 -1.83
C GLY A 164 8.95 4.93 -2.38
N MET A 165 10.06 5.15 -3.09
CA MET A 165 10.37 6.45 -3.72
C MET A 165 9.38 6.81 -4.83
N HIS A 166 9.03 5.85 -5.71
CA HIS A 166 8.12 6.09 -6.82
C HIS A 166 6.72 6.45 -6.33
N MET A 167 6.20 5.72 -5.33
CA MET A 167 4.86 5.95 -4.78
C MET A 167 4.74 7.32 -4.11
N ARG A 168 5.81 7.78 -3.43
CA ARG A 168 5.85 9.09 -2.78
C ARG A 168 5.88 10.23 -3.79
N GLY A 169 6.57 10.06 -4.92
CA GLY A 169 6.70 11.08 -5.97
C GLY A 169 5.47 11.21 -6.88
N SER A 170 4.91 10.10 -7.36
CA SER A 170 3.86 10.15 -8.40
C SER A 170 2.47 10.42 -7.85
N THR A 171 2.10 9.78 -6.74
CA THR A 171 0.73 9.80 -6.21
C THR A 171 0.37 11.15 -5.58
N GLY A 172 1.33 11.80 -4.90
CA GLY A 172 1.11 13.11 -4.29
C GLY A 172 0.84 14.22 -5.32
N ILE A 173 1.57 14.21 -6.43
CA ILE A 173 1.49 15.28 -7.44
C ILE A 173 0.20 15.15 -8.27
N GLN A 174 -0.18 13.94 -8.67
CA GLN A 174 -1.36 13.76 -9.52
C GLN A 174 -2.68 14.04 -8.78
N MET A 175 -2.75 13.68 -7.49
CA MET A 175 -3.94 13.91 -6.70
C MET A 175 -4.18 15.39 -6.39
N LEU A 176 -3.12 16.16 -6.15
CA LEU A 176 -3.21 17.62 -6.05
C LEU A 176 -3.70 18.25 -7.36
N LYS A 177 -3.32 17.68 -8.51
CA LYS A 177 -3.77 18.16 -9.82
C LYS A 177 -5.24 17.84 -10.10
N SER A 178 -5.76 16.72 -9.59
CA SER A 178 -7.18 16.37 -9.76
C SER A 178 -8.12 17.17 -8.86
N GLU A 179 -7.65 17.59 -7.68
CA GLU A 179 -8.44 18.34 -6.70
C GLU A 179 -8.48 19.85 -7.05
N ARG A 180 -7.48 20.33 -7.80
CA ARG A 180 -7.39 21.69 -8.34
C ARG A 180 -8.00 21.89 -9.72
N ARG A 181 -8.61 20.89 -10.37
CA ARG A 181 -9.53 21.19 -11.48
C ARG A 181 -10.83 21.64 -10.81
N PRO A 182 -11.07 22.95 -10.65
CA PRO A 182 -12.36 23.40 -10.18
C PRO A 182 -13.36 23.04 -11.27
N ALA A 183 -14.64 23.12 -10.97
CA ALA A 183 -15.72 23.01 -11.94
C ALA A 183 -15.72 24.20 -12.92
N GLU A 184 -14.60 24.46 -13.62
CA GLU A 184 -14.44 25.46 -14.68
C GLU A 184 -15.35 25.17 -15.89
N GLY A 185 -16.08 24.06 -15.89
CA GLY A 185 -17.13 23.75 -16.86
C GLY A 185 -18.57 24.11 -16.44
N GLU A 186 -18.84 24.54 -15.20
CA GLU A 186 -20.23 24.66 -14.71
C GLU A 186 -20.79 26.10 -14.71
N HIS A 187 -20.00 27.10 -15.13
CA HIS A 187 -20.45 28.50 -15.25
C HIS A 187 -20.39 29.08 -16.67
N GLN A 188 -20.31 28.24 -17.70
CA GLN A 188 -20.54 28.69 -19.08
C GLN A 188 -22.00 28.45 -19.50
N TYR A 189 -22.95 28.82 -18.63
CA TYR A 189 -24.30 29.13 -19.07
C TYR A 189 -24.21 30.51 -19.75
N ALA A 190 -24.22 30.48 -21.08
CA ALA A 190 -24.34 31.64 -21.93
C ALA A 190 -25.47 32.55 -21.41
N VAL A 191 -25.14 33.79 -21.09
CA VAL A 191 -26.14 34.86 -21.00
C VAL A 191 -26.61 35.10 -22.44
N PRO A 192 -27.88 34.80 -22.80
CA PRO A 192 -28.37 35.20 -24.09
C PRO A 192 -28.41 36.74 -24.13
N GLU A 193 -27.65 37.34 -25.04
CA GLU A 193 -27.77 38.77 -25.36
C GLU A 193 -29.23 39.04 -25.75
N GLN A 194 -29.90 39.91 -25.00
CA GLN A 194 -31.21 40.43 -25.40
C GLN A 194 -31.01 41.47 -26.50
N PRO A 195 -31.63 41.33 -27.68
CA PRO A 195 -31.60 42.36 -28.71
C PRO A 195 -32.50 43.54 -28.32
N GLU A 196 -31.98 44.77 -28.49
CA GLU A 196 -32.69 46.05 -28.34
C GLU A 196 -33.69 46.32 -29.48
#